data_AF-A0A941DFB6-F1
#
_entry.id   AF-A0A941DFB6-F1
#
_cell.length_a   1.000
_cell.length_b   1.000
_cell.length_c   1.000
_cell.angle_alpha   90.00
_cell.angle_beta   90.00
_cell.angle_gamma   90.00
#
_symmetry.space_group_name_H-M   'P 1'
#
loop_
_entity.id
_entity.type
_entity.pdbx_description
1 polymer ?
#
loop_
_entity_poly.entity_id
_entity_poly.type
_entity_poly.pdbx_seq_one_letter_code
_entity_poly.pdbx_strand_id
1 'polypeptide(L)'
;MPVYIECTELLQRFRGGEGLRMMLGQGDAASVWKIVQVERTIESDILLTLRSESALGVLPELDTSRINPSSFGSIQSAYDRALNAAYRELPTSVIDQCRNAAVVFVSRWMQGEKNLEAPVEQDLGAWIKSIKDHFGDNQKLALRSTLEIINKLHPRGKDNERHKMSLRVVDDNDATFAVHALGFLLREIGWAK
;
A
#
# COMPACT_ATOMS: atom_id res chain seq x y z
N MET A 1 21.53 -13.35 -6.88
CA MET A 1 22.57 -13.65 -5.87
C MET A 1 22.56 -12.56 -4.83
N PRO A 2 22.46 -12.86 -3.53
CA PRO A 2 22.75 -11.86 -2.51
C PRO A 2 24.23 -11.46 -2.63
N VAL A 3 24.49 -10.17 -2.79
CA VAL A 3 25.85 -9.62 -2.81
C VAL A 3 26.19 -9.28 -1.36
N TYR A 4 27.17 -9.96 -0.79
CA TYR A 4 27.74 -9.60 0.49
C TYR A 4 28.66 -8.38 0.29
N ILE A 5 28.44 -7.32 1.06
CA ILE A 5 29.31 -6.14 1.10
C ILE A 5 29.70 -5.88 2.55
N GLU A 6 30.94 -5.47 2.77
CA GLU A 6 31.31 -5.00 4.11
C GLU A 6 30.59 -3.68 4.41
N CYS A 7 30.12 -3.49 5.65
CA CYS A 7 29.40 -2.26 6.02
C CYS A 7 30.28 -1.00 5.88
N THR A 8 31.60 -1.16 5.95
CA THR A 8 32.60 -0.12 5.70
C THR A 8 32.56 0.39 4.26
N GLU A 9 32.22 -0.46 3.28
CA GLU A 9 32.10 -0.08 1.87
C GLU A 9 30.89 0.82 1.61
N LEU A 10 29.87 0.81 2.48
CA LEU A 10 28.70 1.69 2.35
C LEU A 10 29.09 3.17 2.36
N LEU A 11 30.08 3.55 3.18
CA LEU A 11 30.59 4.92 3.26
C LEU A 11 31.18 5.43 1.93
N GLN A 12 31.63 4.53 1.07
CA GLN A 12 32.21 4.88 -0.23
C GLN A 12 31.13 5.01 -1.33
N ARG A 13 29.88 4.65 -1.04
CA ARG A 13 28.77 4.79 -1.98
C ARG A 13 28.20 6.19 -1.96
N PHE A 14 27.50 6.54 -3.03
CA PHE A 14 26.73 7.78 -3.09
C PHE A 14 25.78 7.87 -1.89
N ARG A 15 25.86 8.97 -1.14
CA ARG A 15 25.12 9.19 0.13
C ARG A 15 25.25 8.05 1.14
N GLY A 16 26.42 7.43 1.25
CA GLY A 16 26.64 6.35 2.21
C GLY A 16 25.80 5.09 1.95
N GLY A 17 25.18 4.95 0.77
CA GLY A 17 24.27 3.84 0.49
C GLY A 17 22.83 4.07 0.98
N GLU A 18 22.45 5.30 1.34
CA GLU A 18 21.06 5.68 1.57
C GLU A 18 20.14 5.22 0.43
N GLY A 19 19.02 4.62 0.80
CA GLY A 19 18.03 4.08 -0.13
C GLY A 19 18.30 2.65 -0.60
N LEU A 20 19.47 2.08 -0.33
CA LEU A 20 19.74 0.65 -0.56
C LEU A 20 18.93 -0.22 0.41
N ARG A 21 18.69 -1.48 -0.01
CA ARG A 21 18.03 -2.50 0.81
C ARG A 21 19.07 -3.42 1.47
N MET A 22 18.86 -3.69 2.75
CA MET A 22 19.61 -4.63 3.57
C MET A 22 18.68 -5.78 3.97
N MET A 23 19.17 -7.02 3.88
CA MET A 23 18.47 -8.18 4.44
C MET A 23 19.03 -8.47 5.83
N LEU A 24 18.15 -8.55 6.83
CA LEU A 24 18.48 -8.97 8.18
C LEU A 24 17.87 -10.34 8.47
N GLY A 25 18.67 -11.27 8.99
CA GLY A 25 18.26 -12.64 9.27
C GLY A 25 18.97 -13.66 8.39
N GLN A 26 18.53 -14.92 8.44
CA GLN A 26 19.07 -16.02 7.65
C GLN A 26 18.02 -16.54 6.66
N GLY A 27 18.46 -17.32 5.66
CA GLY A 27 17.75 -17.54 4.39
C GLY A 27 16.23 -17.73 4.45
N ASP A 28 15.71 -18.50 5.40
CA ASP A 28 14.28 -18.81 5.58
C ASP A 28 13.52 -17.83 6.51
N ALA A 29 14.25 -16.98 7.23
CA ALA A 29 13.74 -16.01 8.20
C ALA A 29 14.43 -14.65 8.04
N ALA A 30 14.55 -14.17 6.80
CA ALA A 30 15.11 -12.86 6.49
C ALA A 30 14.02 -11.78 6.32
N SER A 31 14.33 -10.57 6.77
CA SER A 31 13.50 -9.38 6.61
C SER A 31 14.25 -8.32 5.80
N VAL A 32 13.52 -7.56 4.97
CA VAL A 32 14.10 -6.54 4.09
C VAL A 32 13.92 -5.16 4.73
N TRP A 33 15.00 -4.41 4.81
CA TRP A 33 15.07 -3.09 5.44
C TRP A 33 15.67 -2.07 4.49
N LYS A 34 15.18 -0.83 4.52
CA LYS A 34 15.77 0.27 3.77
C LYS A 34 16.77 1.03 4.64
N ILE A 35 17.96 1.29 4.11
CA ILE A 35 18.96 2.15 4.76
C ILE A 35 18.49 3.59 4.63
N VAL A 36 18.28 4.26 5.77
CA VAL A 36 17.86 5.67 5.84
C VAL A 36 19.02 6.58 6.17
N GLN A 37 20.00 6.08 6.91
CA GLN A 37 21.17 6.86 7.31
C GLN A 37 22.35 5.91 7.59
N VAL A 38 23.56 6.37 7.27
CA VAL A 38 24.81 5.68 7.59
C VAL A 38 25.74 6.67 8.25
N GLU A 39 26.23 6.32 9.44
CA GLU A 39 27.11 7.15 10.24
C GLU A 39 28.34 6.36 10.67
N ARG A 40 29.45 7.07 10.88
CA ARG A 40 30.62 6.55 11.58
C ARG A 40 30.60 7.09 13.00
N THR A 41 30.67 6.20 13.99
CA THR A 41 30.75 6.59 15.40
C THR A 41 32.17 7.09 15.74
N ILE A 42 32.33 7.65 16.94
CA ILE A 42 33.63 8.11 17.45
C ILE A 42 34.63 6.93 17.55
N GLU A 43 34.15 5.72 17.84
CA GLU A 43 34.95 4.49 17.92
C GLU A 43 35.21 3.85 16.54
N SER A 44 34.86 4.53 15.45
CA SER A 44 34.98 4.09 14.05
C SER A 44 34.06 2.94 13.63
N ASP A 45 33.09 2.57 14.47
CA ASP A 45 32.03 1.65 14.07
C ASP A 45 31.09 2.29 13.04
N ILE A 46 30.44 1.45 12.24
CA ILE A 46 29.41 1.88 11.30
C ILE A 46 28.04 1.71 11.94
N LEU A 47 27.32 2.81 12.13
CA LEU A 47 25.94 2.82 12.60
C LEU A 47 25.00 2.96 11.40
N LEU A 48 24.06 2.02 11.26
CA LEU A 48 23.02 2.04 10.23
C LEU A 48 21.67 2.33 10.85
N THR A 49 20.99 3.37 10.37
CA THR A 49 19.56 3.58 10.68
C THR A 49 18.72 2.91 9.59
N LEU A 50 17.91 1.94 10.00
CA LEU A 50 17.10 1.13 9.11
C LEU A 50 15.61 1.44 9.31
N ARG A 51 14.87 1.51 8.22
CA ARG A 51 13.41 1.56 8.24
C ARG A 51 12.84 0.26 7.70
N SER A 52 11.93 -0.34 8.46
CA SER A 52 11.19 -1.51 8.00
C SER A 52 10.41 -1.16 6.73
N GLU A 53 10.52 -2.00 5.71
CA GLU A 53 9.62 -1.95 4.55
C GLU A 53 8.38 -2.86 4.75
N SER A 54 8.14 -3.36 5.97
CA SER A 54 7.02 -4.27 6.24
C SER A 54 5.66 -3.58 6.06
N ALA A 55 4.77 -4.22 5.30
CA ALA A 55 3.38 -3.76 5.12
C ALA A 55 2.58 -3.69 6.45
N LEU A 56 2.98 -4.45 7.48
CA LEU A 56 2.38 -4.42 8.84
C LEU A 56 2.54 -3.07 9.55
N GLY A 57 3.54 -2.25 9.18
CA GLY A 57 3.67 -0.88 9.67
C GLY A 57 2.81 0.14 8.93
N VAL A 58 2.16 -0.28 7.84
CA VAL A 58 1.49 0.60 6.88
C VAL A 58 -0.03 0.41 6.88
N LEU A 59 -0.51 -0.83 6.80
CA LEU A 59 -1.93 -1.14 6.94
C LEU A 59 -2.31 -1.15 8.43
N PRO A 60 -3.21 -0.26 8.88
CA PRO A 60 -3.67 -0.25 10.26
C PRO A 60 -4.45 -1.54 10.59
N GLU A 61 -4.53 -1.87 11.87
CA GLU A 61 -5.45 -2.91 12.34
C GLU A 61 -6.91 -2.47 12.09
N LEU A 62 -7.76 -3.43 11.73
CA LEU A 62 -9.17 -3.18 11.52
C LEU A 62 -9.91 -3.03 12.86
N ASP A 63 -10.68 -1.95 13.00
CA ASP A 63 -11.64 -1.77 14.08
C ASP A 63 -12.92 -2.55 13.75
N THR A 64 -12.97 -3.79 14.23
CA THR A 64 -14.11 -4.69 14.03
C THR A 64 -15.43 -4.15 14.60
N SER A 65 -15.39 -3.22 15.57
CA SER A 65 -16.58 -2.61 16.15
C SER A 65 -17.29 -1.63 15.20
N ARG A 66 -16.56 -1.12 14.19
CA ARG A 66 -17.05 -0.16 13.19
C ARG A 66 -17.54 -0.82 11.91
N ILE A 67 -17.37 -2.14 11.81
CA ILE A 67 -17.67 -2.93 10.61
C ILE A 67 -18.93 -3.74 10.87
N ASN A 68 -19.86 -3.73 9.91
CA ASN A 68 -21.03 -4.60 9.97
C ASN A 68 -20.60 -6.09 10.01
N PRO A 69 -21.05 -6.88 11.01
CA PRO A 69 -20.69 -8.29 11.13
C PRO A 69 -20.92 -9.13 9.87
N SER A 70 -21.99 -8.86 9.10
CA SER A 70 -22.29 -9.59 7.88
C SER A 70 -21.27 -9.36 6.76
N SER A 71 -20.56 -8.24 6.81
CA SER A 71 -19.57 -7.83 5.80
C SER A 71 -18.14 -8.16 6.20
N PHE A 72 -17.90 -8.46 7.48
CA PHE A 72 -16.56 -8.63 8.05
C PHE A 72 -15.73 -9.69 7.32
N GLY A 73 -16.28 -10.86 7.02
CA GLY A 73 -15.54 -11.92 6.32
C GLY A 73 -15.00 -11.49 4.96
N SER A 74 -15.79 -10.72 4.19
CA SER A 74 -15.35 -10.20 2.88
C SER A 74 -14.27 -9.11 3.02
N ILE A 75 -14.39 -8.27 4.05
CA ILE A 75 -13.42 -7.20 4.34
C ILE A 75 -12.10 -7.79 4.81
N GLN A 76 -12.13 -8.73 5.75
CA GLN A 76 -10.96 -9.44 6.26
C GLN A 76 -10.21 -10.16 5.13
N SER A 77 -10.94 -10.90 4.28
CA SER A 77 -10.32 -11.57 3.12
C SER A 77 -9.66 -10.59 2.14
N ALA A 78 -10.27 -9.44 1.89
CA ALA A 78 -9.69 -8.41 1.02
C ALA A 78 -8.46 -7.75 1.64
N TYR A 79 -8.51 -7.48 2.95
CA TYR A 79 -7.40 -6.97 3.75
C TYR A 79 -6.20 -7.93 3.70
N ASP A 80 -6.43 -9.21 4.02
CA ASP A 80 -5.38 -10.22 4.07
C ASP A 80 -4.74 -10.45 2.69
N ARG A 81 -5.52 -10.38 1.59
CA ARG A 81 -4.96 -10.47 0.24
C ARG A 81 -4.04 -9.29 -0.08
N ALA A 82 -4.46 -8.06 0.22
CA ALA A 82 -3.62 -6.88 0.00
C ALA A 82 -2.34 -6.93 0.86
N LEU A 83 -2.46 -7.36 2.12
CA LEU A 83 -1.33 -7.53 3.03
C LEU A 83 -0.35 -8.61 2.53
N ASN A 84 -0.86 -9.77 2.15
CA ASN A 84 -0.02 -10.87 1.62
C ASN A 84 0.69 -10.47 0.32
N ALA A 85 -0.01 -9.77 -0.58
CA ALA A 85 0.55 -9.29 -1.82
C ALA A 85 1.71 -8.33 -1.57
N ALA A 86 1.53 -7.37 -0.66
CA ALA A 86 2.55 -6.39 -0.30
C ALA A 86 3.87 -7.02 0.19
N TYR A 87 3.85 -8.26 0.71
CA TYR A 87 5.06 -8.97 1.13
C TYR A 87 5.72 -9.80 0.06
N ARG A 88 4.96 -10.32 -0.91
CA ARG A 88 5.40 -11.48 -1.72
C ARG A 88 5.30 -11.28 -3.22
N GLU A 89 4.57 -10.27 -3.66
CA GLU A 89 4.20 -10.14 -5.07
C GLU A 89 4.93 -8.99 -5.78
N LEU A 90 4.90 -9.03 -7.11
CA LEU A 90 5.45 -7.99 -7.97
C LEU A 90 4.62 -6.69 -7.86
N PRO A 91 5.21 -5.52 -8.15
CA PRO A 91 4.52 -4.23 -8.00
C PRO A 91 3.15 -4.13 -8.67
N THR A 92 3.02 -4.67 -9.88
CA THR A 92 1.75 -4.70 -10.62
C THR A 92 0.65 -5.45 -9.87
N SER A 93 1.00 -6.57 -9.24
CA SER A 93 0.09 -7.41 -8.48
C SER A 93 -0.30 -6.78 -7.16
N VAL A 94 0.66 -6.15 -6.45
CA VAL A 94 0.38 -5.38 -5.23
C VAL A 94 -0.63 -4.27 -5.50
N ILE A 95 -0.44 -3.51 -6.58
CA ILE A 95 -1.35 -2.43 -6.99
C ILE A 95 -2.75 -2.99 -7.31
N ASP A 96 -2.83 -4.14 -7.99
CA ASP A 96 -4.10 -4.78 -8.29
C ASP A 96 -4.85 -5.24 -7.03
N GLN A 97 -4.15 -5.91 -6.11
CA GLN A 97 -4.75 -6.35 -4.85
C GLN A 97 -5.18 -5.15 -3.99
N CYS A 98 -4.42 -4.06 -3.97
CA CYS A 98 -4.82 -2.82 -3.30
C CYS A 98 -6.08 -2.22 -3.93
N ARG A 99 -6.18 -2.19 -5.26
CA ARG A 99 -7.40 -1.72 -5.96
C ARG A 99 -8.60 -2.60 -5.62
N ASN A 100 -8.43 -3.92 -5.66
CA ASN A 100 -9.51 -4.86 -5.37
C ASN A 100 -9.97 -4.74 -3.90
N ALA A 101 -9.05 -4.55 -2.96
CA ALA A 101 -9.38 -4.28 -1.57
C ALA A 101 -10.13 -2.95 -1.39
N ALA A 102 -9.68 -1.88 -2.07
CA ALA A 102 -10.37 -0.60 -2.03
C ALA A 102 -11.83 -0.69 -2.53
N VAL A 103 -12.10 -1.48 -3.58
CA VAL A 103 -13.47 -1.73 -4.06
C VAL A 103 -14.33 -2.38 -2.98
N VAL A 104 -13.80 -3.42 -2.31
CA VAL A 104 -14.53 -4.10 -1.23
C VAL A 104 -14.79 -3.14 -0.07
N PHE A 105 -13.77 -2.42 0.39
CA PHE A 105 -13.90 -1.51 1.52
C PHE A 105 -14.92 -0.41 1.26
N VAL A 106 -14.82 0.27 0.11
CA VAL A 106 -15.75 1.34 -0.25
C VAL A 106 -17.16 0.80 -0.47
N SER A 107 -17.32 -0.37 -1.09
CA SER A 107 -18.63 -0.99 -1.28
C SER A 107 -19.35 -1.24 0.05
N ARG A 108 -18.64 -1.82 1.03
CA ARG A 108 -19.20 -2.12 2.35
C ARG A 108 -19.37 -0.89 3.23
N TRP A 109 -18.49 0.10 3.12
CA TRP A 109 -18.63 1.37 3.82
C TRP A 109 -19.83 2.16 3.30
N MET A 110 -19.94 2.34 1.97
CA MET A 110 -21.06 3.04 1.34
C MET A 110 -22.41 2.32 1.53
N GLN A 111 -22.41 1.00 1.70
CA GLN A 111 -23.61 0.26 2.10
C GLN A 111 -24.16 0.80 3.43
N GLY A 112 -23.29 1.05 4.41
CA GLY A 112 -23.65 1.66 5.69
C GLY A 112 -24.10 3.12 5.54
N GLU A 113 -23.33 3.94 4.82
CA GLU A 113 -23.66 5.37 4.61
C GLU A 113 -25.02 5.56 3.93
N LYS A 114 -25.38 4.69 2.99
CA LYS A 114 -26.65 4.74 2.24
C LYS A 114 -27.76 3.87 2.83
N ASN A 115 -27.53 3.18 3.95
CA ASN A 115 -28.47 2.21 4.55
C ASN A 115 -29.02 1.19 3.53
N LEU A 116 -28.15 0.61 2.71
CA LEU A 116 -28.53 -0.38 1.69
C LEU A 116 -28.61 -1.79 2.27
N GLU A 117 -29.64 -2.56 1.89
CA GLU A 117 -29.83 -3.94 2.34
C GLU A 117 -28.69 -4.86 1.89
N ALA A 118 -28.14 -4.62 0.69
CA ALA A 118 -27.07 -5.41 0.11
C ALA A 118 -25.97 -4.51 -0.48
N PRO A 119 -24.71 -5.00 -0.49
CA PRO A 119 -23.65 -4.28 -1.18
C PRO A 119 -23.87 -4.26 -2.69
N VAL A 120 -23.55 -3.12 -3.30
CA VAL A 120 -23.60 -2.96 -4.76
C VAL A 120 -22.25 -3.38 -5.36
N GLU A 121 -22.29 -4.17 -6.43
CA GLU A 121 -21.12 -4.46 -7.23
C GLU A 121 -20.91 -3.38 -8.26
N GLN A 122 -19.76 -2.71 -8.18
CA GLN A 122 -19.34 -1.74 -9.17
C GLN A 122 -17.82 -1.60 -9.12
N ASP A 123 -17.25 -1.08 -10.20
CA ASP A 123 -15.81 -0.85 -10.28
C ASP A 123 -15.38 0.35 -9.42
N LEU A 124 -14.07 0.50 -9.22
CA LEU A 124 -13.55 1.59 -8.41
C LEU A 124 -13.88 2.98 -9.00
N GLY A 125 -13.92 3.09 -10.33
CA GLY A 125 -14.28 4.33 -11.02
C GLY A 125 -15.71 4.78 -10.71
N ALA A 126 -16.67 3.85 -10.74
CA ALA A 126 -18.05 4.13 -10.37
C ALA A 126 -18.19 4.47 -8.88
N TRP A 127 -17.45 3.81 -7.98
CA TRP A 127 -17.42 4.19 -6.56
C TRP A 127 -16.90 5.61 -6.31
N ILE A 128 -15.82 6.02 -6.98
CA ILE A 128 -15.27 7.40 -6.91
C ILE A 128 -16.34 8.42 -7.30
N LYS A 129 -17.12 8.12 -8.35
CA LYS A 129 -18.24 8.97 -8.78
C LYS A 129 -19.37 8.93 -7.76
N SER A 130 -19.77 7.76 -7.26
CA SER A 130 -20.83 7.63 -6.26
C SER A 130 -20.51 8.35 -4.94
N ILE A 131 -19.25 8.40 -4.51
CA ILE A 131 -18.84 9.16 -3.32
C ILE A 131 -19.03 10.65 -3.59
N LYS A 132 -18.61 11.11 -4.78
CA LYS A 132 -18.77 12.51 -5.21
C LYS A 132 -20.24 12.92 -5.22
N ASP A 133 -21.08 12.10 -5.83
CA ASP A 133 -22.51 12.39 -5.99
C ASP A 133 -23.23 12.38 -4.63
N HIS A 134 -22.75 11.61 -3.65
CA HIS A 134 -23.36 11.51 -2.33
C HIS A 134 -22.92 12.63 -1.36
N PHE A 135 -21.62 12.94 -1.30
CA PHE A 135 -21.06 13.91 -0.34
C PHE A 135 -20.82 15.30 -0.94
N GLY A 136 -20.84 15.44 -2.27
CA GLY A 136 -20.52 16.68 -2.97
C GLY A 136 -19.02 16.83 -3.33
N ASP A 137 -18.65 17.96 -3.94
CA ASP A 137 -17.31 18.17 -4.50
C ASP A 137 -16.19 18.26 -3.44
N ASN A 138 -16.48 18.89 -2.29
CA ASN A 138 -15.46 19.25 -1.31
C ASN A 138 -15.40 18.30 -0.10
N GLN A 139 -16.47 17.55 0.18
CA GLN A 139 -16.48 16.60 1.29
C GLN A 139 -15.81 15.29 0.87
N LYS A 140 -15.10 14.66 1.82
CA LYS A 140 -14.36 13.41 1.59
C LYS A 140 -13.41 13.50 0.38
N LEU A 141 -12.90 14.70 0.07
CA LEU A 141 -12.03 14.93 -1.07
C LEU A 141 -10.74 14.12 -0.97
N ALA A 142 -10.12 14.07 0.21
CA ALA A 142 -8.89 13.30 0.43
C ALA A 142 -9.13 11.81 0.16
N LEU A 143 -10.17 11.21 0.75
CA LEU A 143 -10.63 9.86 0.45
C LEU A 143 -10.81 9.63 -1.06
N ARG A 144 -11.55 10.50 -1.76
CA ARG A 144 -11.79 10.41 -3.20
C ARG A 144 -10.48 10.46 -4.00
N SER A 145 -9.59 11.40 -3.70
CA SER A 145 -8.29 11.55 -4.36
C SER A 145 -7.41 10.32 -4.16
N THR A 146 -7.42 9.72 -2.97
CA THR A 146 -6.71 8.46 -2.71
C THR A 146 -7.22 7.32 -3.61
N LEU A 147 -8.53 7.16 -3.73
CA LEU A 147 -9.13 6.16 -4.62
C LEU A 147 -8.80 6.44 -6.10
N GLU A 148 -8.84 7.71 -6.51
CA GLU A 148 -8.47 8.14 -7.87
C GLU A 148 -7.01 7.76 -8.19
N ILE A 149 -6.08 7.98 -7.26
CA ILE A 149 -4.67 7.60 -7.46
C ILE A 149 -4.52 6.09 -7.61
N ILE A 150 -5.12 5.29 -6.71
CA ILE A 150 -5.10 3.81 -6.80
C ILE A 150 -5.67 3.36 -8.15
N ASN A 151 -6.79 3.92 -8.57
CA ASN A 151 -7.43 3.57 -9.84
C ASN A 151 -6.57 3.93 -11.06
N LYS A 152 -5.77 5.00 -10.98
CA LYS A 152 -4.85 5.44 -12.05
C LYS A 152 -3.54 4.66 -12.10
N LEU A 153 -3.13 4.01 -11.02
CA LEU A 153 -1.96 3.11 -11.01
C LEU A 153 -2.27 1.79 -11.71
N HIS A 154 -3.47 1.24 -11.53
CA HIS A 154 -3.87 -0.05 -12.11
C HIS A 154 -3.63 -0.22 -13.63
N PRO A 155 -4.02 0.71 -14.53
CA PRO A 155 -3.77 0.55 -15.97
C PRO A 155 -2.28 0.53 -16.34
N ARG A 156 -1.38 1.05 -15.50
CA ARG A 156 0.07 1.04 -15.77
C ARG A 156 0.67 -0.37 -15.74
N GLY A 157 0.02 -1.30 -15.04
CA GLY A 157 0.41 -2.71 -14.99
C GLY A 157 -0.10 -3.55 -16.16
N LYS A 158 -0.93 -2.98 -17.05
CA LYS A 158 -1.45 -3.67 -18.24
C LYS A 158 -0.72 -3.15 -19.48
N ASP A 159 0.09 -3.97 -20.12
CA ASP A 159 0.93 -3.53 -21.26
C ASP A 159 0.12 -2.80 -22.33
N ASN A 160 -1.03 -3.34 -22.74
CA ASN A 160 -1.87 -2.73 -23.77
C ASN A 160 -2.37 -1.33 -23.37
N GLU A 161 -2.88 -1.16 -22.15
CA GLU A 161 -3.36 0.14 -21.66
C GLU A 161 -2.19 1.11 -21.43
N ARG A 162 -1.04 0.61 -20.95
CA ARG A 162 0.18 1.41 -20.76
C ARG A 162 0.66 1.99 -22.10
N HIS A 163 0.75 1.18 -23.15
CA HIS A 163 1.16 1.64 -24.48
C HIS A 163 0.13 2.61 -25.08
N LYS A 164 -1.16 2.27 -25.01
CA LYS A 164 -2.25 3.13 -25.49
C LYS A 164 -2.28 4.50 -24.82
N MET A 165 -1.97 4.56 -23.52
CA MET A 165 -2.03 5.79 -22.72
C MET A 165 -0.65 6.45 -22.50
N SER A 166 0.42 5.93 -23.11
CA SER A 166 1.81 6.41 -22.92
C SER A 166 2.22 6.55 -21.45
N LEU A 167 1.89 5.55 -20.63
CA LEU A 167 2.16 5.56 -19.20
C LEU A 167 3.53 4.94 -18.88
N ARG A 168 4.17 5.41 -17.80
CA ARG A 168 5.38 4.75 -17.27
C ARG A 168 5.06 3.39 -16.64
N VAL A 169 6.06 2.52 -16.58
CA VAL A 169 6.00 1.25 -15.84
C VAL A 169 5.91 1.55 -14.33
N VAL A 170 5.22 0.67 -13.60
CA VAL A 170 5.15 0.74 -12.14
C VAL A 170 6.42 0.19 -11.51
N ASP A 171 6.83 0.79 -10.40
CA ASP A 171 7.98 0.34 -9.61
C ASP A 171 7.56 -0.02 -8.17
N ASP A 172 8.54 -0.47 -7.37
CA ASP A 172 8.31 -0.81 -5.96
C ASP A 172 7.79 0.38 -5.14
N ASN A 173 8.11 1.61 -5.52
CA ASN A 173 7.63 2.80 -4.82
C ASN A 173 6.14 3.03 -5.07
N ASP A 174 5.65 2.79 -6.30
CA ASP A 174 4.21 2.81 -6.59
C ASP A 174 3.44 1.75 -5.82
N ALA A 175 4.00 0.54 -5.72
CA ALA A 175 3.42 -0.54 -4.95
C ALA A 175 3.35 -0.19 -3.45
N THR A 176 4.46 0.31 -2.90
CA THR A 176 4.53 0.82 -1.53
C THR A 176 3.48 1.90 -1.31
N PHE A 177 3.40 2.87 -2.21
CA PHE A 177 2.41 3.95 -2.14
C PHE A 177 0.98 3.42 -2.17
N ALA A 178 0.65 2.43 -3.01
CA ALA A 178 -0.69 1.84 -3.06
C ALA A 178 -1.10 1.22 -1.71
N VAL A 179 -0.17 0.58 -1.00
CA VAL A 179 -0.41 0.02 0.34
C VAL A 179 -0.63 1.16 1.36
N HIS A 180 0.17 2.22 1.31
CA HIS A 180 -0.04 3.41 2.16
C HIS A 180 -1.38 4.10 1.88
N ALA A 181 -1.77 4.20 0.61
CA ALA A 181 -3.05 4.75 0.19
C ALA A 181 -4.22 3.91 0.72
N LEU A 182 -4.09 2.57 0.73
CA LEU A 182 -5.09 1.68 1.32
C LEU A 182 -5.17 1.84 2.85
N GLY A 183 -4.04 2.02 3.53
CA GLY A 183 -4.02 2.33 4.97
C GLY A 183 -4.66 3.68 5.29
N PHE A 184 -4.44 4.69 4.45
CA PHE A 184 -5.11 5.99 4.57
C PHE A 184 -6.62 5.88 4.34
N LEU A 185 -7.06 5.11 3.33
CA LEU A 185 -8.47 4.81 3.08
C LEU A 185 -9.16 4.27 4.33
N LEU A 186 -8.56 3.27 5.00
CA LEU A 186 -9.13 2.67 6.22
C LEU A 186 -9.30 3.70 7.36
N ARG A 187 -8.40 4.68 7.47
CA ARG A 187 -8.53 5.78 8.45
C ARG A 187 -9.66 6.74 8.08
N GLU A 188 -9.76 7.12 6.80
CA GLU A 188 -10.77 8.08 6.32
C GLU A 188 -12.22 7.57 6.44
N ILE A 189 -12.41 6.25 6.37
CA ILE A 189 -13.71 5.59 6.57
C ILE A 189 -13.95 5.17 8.03
N GLY A 190 -12.99 5.43 8.92
CA GLY A 190 -13.13 5.17 10.36
C GLY A 190 -13.04 3.68 10.74
N TRP A 191 -12.33 2.87 9.96
CA TRP A 191 -12.13 1.44 10.22
C TRP A 191 -10.73 1.09 10.72
N ALA A 192 -9.85 2.08 10.90
CA ALA A 192 -8.53 1.89 11.49
C ALA A 192 -8.57 2.05 13.01
N LYS A 193 -7.86 1.19 13.73
CA LYS A 193 -7.51 1.39 15.14
C LYS A 193 -6.31 2.31 15.33
#